data_AF-A0A7X5IAS4-F1
#
_entry.id   AF-A0A7X5IAS4-F1
#
_cell.length_a   1.000
_cell.length_b   1.000
_cell.length_c   1.000
_cell.angle_alpha   90.00
_cell.angle_beta   90.00
_cell.angle_gamma   90.00
#
_symmetry.space_group_name_H-M   'P 1'
#
loop_
_entity.id
_entity.type
_entity.pdbx_description
1 polymer ?
#
loop_
_entity_poly.entity_id
_entity_poly.type
_entity_poly.pdbx_seq_one_letter_code
_entity_poly.pdbx_strand_id
1 'polypeptide(L)'
;MENRKRLFLENLYKMYSEDIFNIAYSKLNHDKEKAKEVVQETFALACMKVDTIYHAEKPIQWLLCVQSHIVKREKFRLSIRRNGKYDFFTVINIDTLSAEEMPIEEVEFYEGSIFDDLREILSEREMKFVEERYIKDKKYKEVADSLQITESACTSLGNRIHKKIIKYLLDS
;
A
#
# COMPACT_ATOMS: atom_id res chain seq x y z
N MET A 1 -9.25 24.39 -19.49
CA MET A 1 -8.14 23.78 -18.72
C MET A 1 -8.45 22.31 -18.44
N GLU A 2 -9.67 22.00 -17.98
CA GLU A 2 -10.23 20.64 -17.80
C GLU A 2 -9.90 19.63 -18.92
N ASN A 3 -10.12 20.01 -20.19
CA ASN A 3 -9.93 19.10 -21.31
C ASN A 3 -8.46 18.67 -21.49
N ARG A 4 -7.50 19.53 -21.14
CA ARG A 4 -6.06 19.21 -21.23
C ARG A 4 -5.64 18.22 -20.14
N LYS A 5 -6.15 18.41 -18.92
CA LYS A 5 -5.92 17.51 -17.78
C LYS A 5 -6.50 16.12 -18.02
N ARG A 6 -7.72 16.06 -18.58
CA ARG A 6 -8.33 14.80 -19.03
C ARG A 6 -7.49 14.07 -20.08
N LEU A 7 -7.12 14.76 -21.16
CA LEU A 7 -6.29 14.18 -22.22
C LEU A 7 -4.93 13.69 -21.70
N PHE A 8 -4.34 14.43 -20.76
CA PHE A 8 -3.12 14.03 -20.07
C PHE A 8 -3.29 12.70 -19.32
N LEU A 9 -4.35 12.56 -18.51
CA LEU A 9 -4.64 11.30 -17.81
C LEU A 9 -4.94 10.14 -18.76
N GLU A 10 -5.70 10.40 -19.83
CA GLU A 10 -5.97 9.38 -20.86
C GLU A 10 -4.68 8.88 -21.53
N ASN A 11 -3.72 9.78 -21.78
CA ASN A 11 -2.42 9.42 -22.32
C ASN A 11 -1.57 8.62 -21.32
N LEU A 12 -1.56 9.01 -20.04
CA LEU A 12 -0.88 8.24 -18.99
C LEU A 12 -1.48 6.83 -18.86
N TYR A 13 -2.80 6.70 -18.90
CA TYR A 13 -3.47 5.41 -18.84
C TYR A 13 -3.09 4.52 -20.03
N LYS A 14 -3.17 5.05 -21.25
CA LYS A 14 -2.81 4.31 -22.47
C LYS A 14 -1.35 3.87 -22.47
N MET A 15 -0.46 4.69 -21.93
CA MET A 15 0.98 4.43 -21.97
C MET A 15 1.45 3.48 -20.87
N TYR A 16 0.85 3.54 -19.67
CA TYR A 16 1.43 2.90 -18.48
C TYR A 16 0.50 1.93 -17.74
N SER A 17 -0.77 1.79 -18.14
CA SER A 17 -1.68 0.85 -17.46
C SER A 17 -1.22 -0.60 -17.51
N GLU A 18 -0.63 -1.03 -18.63
CA GLU A 18 -0.09 -2.38 -18.79
C GLU A 18 1.16 -2.61 -17.92
N ASP A 19 2.08 -1.66 -17.83
CA ASP A 19 3.26 -1.76 -16.97
C ASP A 19 2.87 -1.81 -15.49
N ILE A 20 1.96 -0.93 -15.07
CA ILE A 20 1.39 -0.90 -13.71
C ILE A 20 0.72 -2.25 -13.40
N PHE A 21 -0.03 -2.81 -14.35
CA PHE A 21 -0.63 -4.14 -14.23
C PHE A 21 0.43 -5.22 -14.05
N ASN A 22 1.43 -5.27 -14.92
CA ASN A 22 2.47 -6.31 -14.91
C ASN A 22 3.28 -6.31 -13.62
N ILE A 23 3.62 -5.11 -13.11
CA ILE A 23 4.31 -4.96 -11.82
C ILE A 23 3.40 -5.45 -10.68
N ALA A 24 2.13 -5.06 -10.66
CA ALA A 24 1.18 -5.50 -9.63
C ALA A 24 0.98 -7.03 -9.68
N TYR A 25 0.79 -7.58 -10.88
CA TYR A 25 0.60 -9.01 -11.14
C TYR A 25 1.78 -9.84 -10.64
N SER A 26 3.01 -9.44 -10.96
CA SER A 26 4.21 -10.09 -10.45
C SER A 26 4.30 -10.02 -8.93
N LYS A 27 3.98 -8.86 -8.32
CA LYS A 27 4.09 -8.67 -6.87
C LYS A 27 2.96 -9.34 -6.08
N LEU A 28 1.80 -9.58 -6.67
CA LEU A 28 0.61 -10.14 -6.01
C LEU A 28 0.43 -11.62 -6.35
N ASN A 29 1.53 -12.37 -6.46
CA ASN A 29 1.53 -13.82 -6.71
C ASN A 29 0.71 -14.23 -7.94
N HIS A 30 0.77 -13.45 -9.01
CA HIS A 30 0.04 -13.72 -10.25
C HIS A 30 -1.48 -13.75 -10.10
N ASP A 31 -2.02 -13.03 -9.11
CA ASP A 31 -3.46 -12.78 -8.98
C ASP A 31 -3.90 -11.68 -9.96
N LYS A 32 -4.59 -12.11 -11.02
CA LYS A 32 -5.04 -11.23 -12.10
C LYS A 32 -6.10 -10.22 -11.64
N GLU A 33 -7.03 -10.63 -10.79
CA GLU A 33 -8.12 -9.75 -10.36
C GLU A 33 -7.58 -8.68 -9.41
N LYS A 34 -6.72 -9.07 -8.46
CA LYS A 34 -6.04 -8.12 -7.58
C LYS A 34 -5.15 -7.14 -8.35
N ALA A 35 -4.43 -7.60 -9.38
CA ALA A 35 -3.63 -6.71 -10.21
C ALA A 35 -4.48 -5.69 -10.98
N LYS A 36 -5.67 -6.07 -11.47
CA LYS A 36 -6.62 -5.13 -12.09
C LYS A 36 -7.14 -4.10 -11.10
N GLU A 37 -7.48 -4.54 -9.88
CA GLU A 37 -7.90 -3.63 -8.79
C GLU A 37 -6.82 -2.58 -8.51
N VAL A 38 -5.54 -2.98 -8.44
CA VAL A 38 -4.43 -2.04 -8.25
C VAL A 38 -4.36 -1.01 -9.37
N VAL A 39 -4.51 -1.41 -10.63
CA VAL A 39 -4.50 -0.47 -11.76
C VAL A 39 -5.66 0.52 -11.65
N GLN A 40 -6.87 0.01 -11.41
CA GLN A 40 -8.06 0.84 -11.27
C GLN A 40 -7.90 1.86 -10.15
N GLU A 41 -7.45 1.43 -8.98
CA GLU A 41 -7.24 2.30 -7.83
C GLU A 41 -6.14 3.33 -8.06
N THR A 42 -5.03 2.93 -8.70
CA THR A 42 -3.93 3.84 -9.05
C THR A 42 -4.43 4.99 -9.93
N PHE A 43 -5.20 4.68 -10.98
CA PHE A 43 -5.71 5.71 -11.89
C PHE A 43 -6.91 6.46 -11.33
N ALA A 44 -7.71 5.86 -10.45
CA ALA A 44 -8.74 6.57 -9.70
C ALA A 44 -8.11 7.68 -8.83
N LEU A 45 -7.04 7.35 -8.10
CA LEU A 45 -6.28 8.35 -7.32
C LEU A 45 -5.64 9.41 -8.21
N ALA A 46 -5.13 9.04 -9.39
CA ALA A 46 -4.61 9.99 -10.37
C ALA A 46 -5.70 10.96 -10.87
N CYS A 47 -6.93 10.50 -11.09
CA CYS A 47 -8.07 11.35 -11.43
C CYS A 47 -8.42 12.31 -10.29
N MET A 48 -8.41 11.84 -9.05
CA MET A 48 -8.71 12.67 -7.87
C MET A 48 -7.63 13.72 -7.61
N LYS A 49 -6.37 13.39 -7.88
CA LYS A 49 -5.20 14.27 -7.72
C LYS A 49 -4.69 14.77 -9.07
N VAL A 50 -5.60 15.02 -10.02
CA VAL A 50 -5.24 15.40 -11.39
C VAL A 50 -4.39 16.66 -11.44
N ASP A 51 -4.66 17.63 -10.56
CA ASP A 51 -3.89 18.88 -10.49
C ASP A 51 -2.46 18.65 -10.04
N THR A 52 -2.24 17.72 -9.11
CA THR A 52 -0.92 17.34 -8.63
C THR A 52 -0.11 16.66 -9.73
N ILE A 53 -0.65 15.58 -10.31
CA ILE A 53 0.06 14.79 -11.31
C ILE A 53 0.27 15.54 -12.64
N TYR A 54 -0.63 16.46 -13.00
CA TYR A 54 -0.49 17.30 -14.20
C TYR A 54 0.71 18.26 -14.13
N HIS A 55 1.07 18.72 -12.92
CA HIS A 55 2.21 19.62 -12.71
C HIS A 55 3.47 18.91 -12.20
N ALA A 56 3.40 17.59 -11.96
CA ALA A 56 4.56 16.80 -11.54
C ALA A 56 5.62 16.76 -12.65
N GLU A 57 6.88 17.03 -12.31
CA GLU A 57 8.03 16.88 -13.21
C GLU A 57 8.16 15.41 -13.70
N LYS A 58 7.76 14.44 -12.86
CA LYS A 58 7.89 12.99 -13.14
C LYS A 58 6.57 12.23 -12.86
N PRO A 59 5.53 12.37 -13.71
CA PRO A 59 4.21 11.77 -13.48
C PRO A 59 4.20 10.24 -13.37
N ILE A 60 5.07 9.56 -14.12
CA ILE A 60 5.19 8.10 -14.05
C ILE A 60 5.73 7.62 -12.70
N GLN A 61 6.69 8.34 -12.11
CA GLN A 61 7.24 7.97 -10.81
C GLN A 61 6.18 8.13 -9.72
N TRP A 62 5.33 9.15 -9.84
CA TRP A 62 4.17 9.33 -8.98
C TRP A 62 3.19 8.14 -9.08
N LEU A 63 2.83 7.71 -10.30
CA LEU A 63 1.96 6.54 -10.50
C LEU A 63 2.56 5.25 -9.91
N LEU A 64 3.85 5.00 -10.13
CA LEU A 64 4.55 3.84 -9.59
C LEU A 64 4.63 3.87 -8.06
N CYS A 65 4.77 5.07 -7.47
CA CYS A 65 4.74 5.24 -6.03
C CYS A 65 3.37 4.83 -5.45
N VAL A 66 2.29 5.40 -5.99
CA VAL A 66 0.90 5.07 -5.62
C VAL A 66 0.64 3.57 -5.78
N GLN A 67 0.98 3.00 -6.94
CA GLN A 67 0.88 1.58 -7.24
C GLN A 67 1.60 0.72 -6.18
N SER A 68 2.80 1.11 -5.77
CA SER A 68 3.59 0.37 -4.79
C SER A 68 2.93 0.34 -3.42
N HIS A 69 2.27 1.43 -3.01
CA HIS A 69 1.55 1.51 -1.74
C HIS A 69 0.32 0.61 -1.74
N ILE A 70 -0.47 0.65 -2.83
CA ILE A 70 -1.63 -0.23 -2.99
C ILE A 70 -1.18 -1.70 -2.95
N VAL A 71 -0.12 -2.07 -3.66
CA VAL A 71 0.42 -3.44 -3.62
C VAL A 71 0.88 -3.85 -2.23
N LYS A 72 1.60 -2.99 -1.49
CA LYS A 72 2.03 -3.28 -0.11
C LYS A 72 0.83 -3.50 0.81
N ARG A 73 -0.20 -2.65 0.69
CA ARG A 73 -1.45 -2.77 1.44
C ARG A 73 -2.16 -4.09 1.13
N GLU A 74 -2.27 -4.47 -0.14
CA GLU A 74 -2.88 -5.75 -0.54
C GLU A 74 -2.06 -6.96 -0.07
N LYS A 75 -0.72 -6.92 -0.18
CA LYS A 75 0.15 -7.97 0.38
C LYS A 75 -0.06 -8.16 1.88
N PHE A 76 -0.16 -7.05 2.60
CA PHE A 76 -0.44 -7.07 4.03
C PHE A 76 -1.81 -7.71 4.33
N ARG A 77 -2.87 -7.27 3.63
CA ARG A 77 -4.23 -7.85 3.73
C ARG A 77 -4.27 -9.35 3.42
N LEU A 78 -3.53 -9.81 2.42
CA LEU A 78 -3.44 -11.24 2.09
C LEU A 78 -2.74 -12.03 3.21
N SER A 79 -1.75 -11.42 3.87
CA SER A 79 -1.01 -12.09 4.95
C SER A 79 -1.85 -12.34 6.21
N ILE A 80 -2.85 -11.49 6.47
CA ILE A 80 -3.77 -11.60 7.63
C ILE A 80 -4.97 -12.53 7.34
N ARG A 81 -5.30 -12.79 6.07
CA ARG A 81 -6.50 -13.55 5.63
C ARG A 81 -6.48 -15.06 5.84
N ARG A 82 -5.49 -15.65 6.52
CA ARG A 82 -5.33 -17.13 6.63
C ARG A 82 -6.51 -17.90 7.26
N ASN A 83 -7.52 -17.23 7.82
CA ASN A 83 -8.76 -17.85 8.36
C ASN A 83 -10.05 -17.49 7.59
N GLY A 84 -9.96 -16.97 6.36
CA GLY A 84 -11.09 -17.01 5.41
C GLY A 84 -12.21 -15.98 5.56
N LYS A 85 -12.10 -14.95 6.41
CA LYS A 85 -13.11 -13.87 6.48
C LYS A 85 -12.50 -12.52 6.86
N TYR A 86 -12.02 -11.73 5.89
CA TYR A 86 -11.86 -10.27 6.05
C TYR A 86 -11.87 -9.55 4.70
N ASP A 87 -13.05 -9.15 4.20
CA ASP A 87 -13.15 -8.08 3.19
C ASP A 87 -12.85 -6.75 3.86
N PHE A 88 -11.56 -6.40 3.91
CA PHE A 88 -11.17 -5.02 4.22
C PHE A 88 -11.41 -4.18 2.97
N PHE A 89 -12.65 -3.71 2.80
CA PHE A 89 -12.87 -2.48 2.07
C PHE A 89 -12.55 -1.34 3.04
N THR A 90 -11.28 -0.95 3.16
CA THR A 90 -11.06 0.48 3.42
C THR A 90 -11.43 1.17 2.13
N VAL A 91 -12.64 1.70 2.14
CA VAL A 91 -13.03 2.85 1.32
C VAL A 91 -11.85 3.81 1.39
N ILE A 92 -11.27 4.16 0.24
CA ILE A 92 -10.40 5.33 0.16
C ILE A 92 -11.22 6.46 0.76
N ASN A 93 -10.87 6.93 1.96
CA ASN A 93 -11.57 8.05 2.56
C ASN A 93 -11.15 9.31 1.81
N ILE A 94 -11.93 9.58 0.75
CA ILE A 94 -11.79 10.68 -0.20
C ILE A 94 -11.62 12.03 0.51
N ASP A 95 -12.15 12.15 1.73
CA ASP A 95 -12.23 13.40 2.48
C ASP A 95 -10.99 13.72 3.32
N THR A 96 -10.00 12.81 3.41
CA THR A 96 -8.75 13.04 4.19
C THR A 96 -7.53 13.40 3.35
N LEU A 97 -7.63 13.38 2.02
CA LEU A 97 -6.50 13.70 1.14
C LEU A 97 -6.38 15.22 0.98
N SER A 98 -5.73 15.89 1.95
CA SER A 98 -5.29 17.29 1.85
C SER A 98 -4.58 17.56 0.50
N ALA A 99 -4.85 18.72 -0.09
CA ALA A 99 -4.41 19.11 -1.43
C ALA A 99 -3.14 19.97 -1.43
N GLU A 100 -2.47 20.12 -0.29
CA GLU A 100 -1.26 20.92 -0.21
C GLU A 100 -0.05 20.06 0.18
N GLU A 101 1.04 20.31 -0.54
CA GLU A 101 2.41 19.80 -0.37
C GLU A 101 2.72 18.46 -1.03
N MET A 102 3.51 18.53 -2.11
CA MET A 102 4.74 17.73 -2.27
C MET A 102 5.50 18.10 -3.55
N PRO A 103 6.66 18.75 -3.43
CA PRO A 103 7.72 18.71 -4.43
C PRO A 103 8.31 17.29 -4.50
N ILE A 104 9.11 17.03 -5.53
CA ILE A 104 9.62 15.71 -5.92
C ILE A 104 10.75 15.20 -5.01
N GLU A 105 11.01 15.90 -3.92
CA GLU A 105 11.90 15.49 -2.84
C GLU A 105 11.04 15.37 -1.58
N GLU A 106 11.00 14.16 -1.01
CA GLU A 106 10.09 13.75 0.07
C GLU A 106 8.64 13.59 -0.40
N VAL A 107 8.34 12.40 -0.95
CA VAL A 107 7.01 11.85 -0.76
C VAL A 107 6.83 11.62 0.73
N GLU A 108 6.31 12.60 1.47
CA GLU A 108 5.82 12.36 2.81
C GLU A 108 4.80 11.23 2.71
N PHE A 109 5.16 10.14 3.38
CA PHE A 109 4.55 8.85 3.23
C PHE A 109 3.10 8.95 3.68
N TYR A 110 2.16 8.82 2.74
CA TYR A 110 0.86 8.28 3.09
C TYR A 110 1.07 6.78 3.34
N GLU A 111 1.59 6.44 4.53
CA GLU A 111 1.38 5.13 5.13
C GLU A 111 -0.12 4.97 5.29
N GLY A 112 -0.78 4.51 4.21
CA GLY A 112 -2.23 4.57 4.10
C GLY A 112 -2.92 4.11 5.37
N SER A 113 -3.99 4.83 5.73
CA SER A 113 -4.78 4.77 6.97
C SER A 113 -4.63 3.51 7.84
N ILE A 114 -4.65 2.32 7.24
CA ILE A 114 -4.43 1.06 7.93
C ILE A 114 -3.14 1.03 8.76
N PHE A 115 -2.00 1.53 8.27
CA PHE A 115 -0.73 1.45 9.02
C PHE A 115 -0.67 2.48 10.15
N ASP A 116 -1.32 3.62 9.98
CA ASP A 116 -1.52 4.60 11.06
C ASP A 116 -2.42 4.02 12.16
N ASP A 117 -3.54 3.38 11.79
CA ASP A 117 -4.42 2.70 12.74
C ASP A 117 -3.67 1.60 13.52
N LEU A 118 -2.70 0.92 12.89
CA LEU A 118 -1.88 -0.08 13.58
C LEU A 118 -1.00 0.52 14.69
N ARG A 119 -0.60 1.79 14.58
CA ARG A 119 0.22 2.45 15.61
C ARG A 119 -0.53 2.60 16.92
N GLU A 120 -1.86 2.63 16.91
CA GLU A 120 -2.67 2.71 18.12
C GLU A 120 -2.71 1.39 18.91
N ILE A 121 -2.49 0.26 18.23
CA ILE A 121 -2.65 -1.09 18.82
C ILE A 121 -1.35 -1.89 18.93
N LEU A 122 -0.30 -1.50 18.19
CA LEU A 122 1.00 -2.17 18.18
C LEU A 122 2.03 -1.34 18.94
N SER A 123 2.85 -2.01 19.75
CA SER A 123 4.06 -1.39 20.29
C SER A 123 5.06 -1.02 19.19
N GLU A 124 5.98 -0.10 19.43
CA GLU A 124 7.02 0.28 18.45
C GLU A 124 7.80 -0.93 17.92
N ARG A 125 8.09 -1.90 18.78
CA ARG A 125 8.77 -3.14 18.38
C ARG A 125 7.91 -4.00 17.45
N GLU A 126 6.61 -4.08 17.70
CA GLU A 126 5.66 -4.81 16.85
C GLU A 126 5.43 -4.07 15.52
N MET A 127 5.39 -2.74 15.55
CA MET A 127 5.30 -1.93 14.34
C MET A 127 6.55 -2.09 13.47
N LYS A 128 7.75 -2.07 14.06
CA LYS A 128 9.00 -2.37 13.35
C LYS A 128 8.97 -3.75 12.68
N PHE A 129 8.41 -4.76 13.33
CA PHE A 129 8.18 -6.08 12.69
C PHE A 129 7.27 -5.95 11.47
N VAL A 130 6.15 -5.23 11.58
CA VAL A 130 5.18 -5.05 10.49
C VAL A 130 5.81 -4.33 9.29
N GLU A 131 6.52 -3.24 9.53
CA GLU A 131 7.25 -2.50 8.50
C GLU A 131 8.25 -3.40 7.78
N GLU A 132 9.10 -4.10 8.52
CA GLU A 132 10.12 -4.93 7.91
C GLU A 132 9.55 -6.12 7.16
N ARG A 133 8.55 -6.79 7.74
CA ARG A 133 7.96 -7.99 7.15
C ARG A 133 7.08 -7.68 5.95
N TYR A 134 6.26 -6.63 6.01
CA TYR A 134 5.17 -6.41 5.03
C TYR A 134 5.41 -5.20 4.13
N ILE A 135 6.08 -4.16 4.62
CA ILE A 135 6.38 -2.96 3.81
C ILE A 135 7.70 -3.16 3.05
N LYS A 136 8.72 -3.70 3.72
CA LYS A 136 10.06 -3.96 3.15
C LYS A 136 10.21 -5.39 2.58
N ASP A 137 9.16 -6.22 2.71
CA ASP A 137 9.09 -7.59 2.18
C ASP A 137 10.24 -8.52 2.62
N LYS A 138 10.79 -8.29 3.81
CA LYS A 138 11.85 -9.14 4.38
C LYS A 138 11.31 -10.51 4.80
N LYS A 139 12.15 -11.54 4.73
CA LYS A 139 11.87 -12.89 5.25
C LYS A 139 11.98 -12.91 6.78
N TYR A 140 11.32 -13.88 7.42
CA TYR A 140 11.33 -14.03 8.88
C TYR A 140 12.74 -14.07 9.49
N LYS A 141 13.69 -14.75 8.83
CA LYS A 141 15.10 -14.75 9.20
C LYS A 141 15.71 -13.34 9.22
N GLU A 142 15.52 -12.57 8.15
CA GLU A 142 16.06 -11.20 8.03
C GLU A 142 15.43 -10.24 9.04
N VAL A 143 14.14 -10.41 9.34
CA VAL A 143 13.45 -9.65 10.40
C VAL A 143 13.95 -10.05 11.78
N ALA A 144 14.20 -11.35 12.01
CA ALA A 144 14.74 -11.86 13.27
C ALA A 144 16.13 -11.28 13.56
N ASP A 145 16.99 -11.22 12.54
CA ASP A 145 18.32 -10.61 12.62
C ASP A 145 18.23 -9.12 12.97
N SER A 146 17.33 -8.36 12.33
CA SER A 146 17.10 -6.93 12.61
C SER A 146 16.54 -6.66 14.02
N LEU A 147 15.70 -7.57 14.52
CA LEU A 147 15.10 -7.50 15.86
C LEU A 147 15.98 -8.17 16.94
N GLN A 148 17.12 -8.73 16.57
CA GLN A 148 18.05 -9.46 17.44
C GLN A 148 17.36 -10.58 18.24
N ILE A 149 16.55 -11.39 17.57
CA ILE A 149 15.85 -12.55 18.14
C ILE A 149 16.05 -13.79 17.28
N THR A 150 15.66 -14.96 17.79
CA THR A 150 15.66 -16.19 16.99
C THR A 150 14.54 -16.16 15.95
N GLU A 151 14.72 -16.86 14.83
CA GLU A 151 13.68 -17.00 13.79
C GLU A 151 12.38 -17.61 14.33
N SER A 152 12.49 -18.55 15.28
CA SER A 152 11.34 -19.12 16.00
C SER A 152 10.60 -18.06 16.84
N ALA A 153 11.33 -17.25 17.61
CA ALA A 153 10.73 -16.17 18.38
C ALA A 153 10.11 -15.08 17.49
N CYS A 154 10.72 -14.81 16.33
CA CYS A 154 10.19 -13.91 15.30
C CYS A 154 8.87 -14.43 14.71
N THR A 155 8.79 -15.75 14.47
CA THR A 155 7.55 -16.41 14.04
C THR A 155 6.45 -16.29 15.10
N SER A 156 6.76 -16.56 16.37
CA SER A 156 5.80 -16.40 17.48
C SER A 156 5.35 -14.94 17.64
N LEU A 157 6.26 -13.98 17.45
CA LEU A 157 5.94 -12.55 17.45
C LEU A 157 4.93 -12.21 16.34
N GLY A 158 5.20 -12.62 15.10
CA GLY A 158 4.30 -12.42 13.97
C GLY A 158 2.90 -12.98 14.23
N ASN A 159 2.80 -14.19 14.78
CA ASN A 159 1.52 -14.81 15.13
C ASN A 159 0.73 -14.01 16.19
N ARG A 160 1.41 -13.42 17.18
CA ARG A 160 0.75 -12.57 18.19
C ARG A 160 0.26 -11.27 17.59
N ILE A 161 1.08 -10.63 16.75
CA ILE A 161 0.73 -9.41 16.02
C ILE A 161 -0.51 -9.67 15.15
N HIS A 162 -0.51 -10.76 14.38
CA HIS A 162 -1.68 -11.15 13.57
C HIS A 162 -2.96 -11.26 14.39
N LYS A 163 -2.91 -11.91 15.56
CA LYS A 163 -4.09 -12.02 16.44
C LYS A 163 -4.57 -10.67 16.95
N LYS A 164 -3.66 -9.76 17.33
CA LYS A 164 -4.02 -8.40 17.75
C LYS A 164 -4.75 -7.64 16.64
N ILE A 165 -4.17 -7.66 15.44
CA ILE A 165 -4.71 -6.95 14.28
C ILE A 165 -6.06 -7.53 13.89
N ILE A 166 -6.18 -8.86 13.80
CA ILE A 166 -7.45 -9.54 13.51
C ILE A 166 -8.53 -9.17 14.53
N LYS A 167 -8.19 -9.13 15.82
CA LYS A 167 -9.14 -8.72 16.86
C LYS A 167 -9.60 -7.28 16.68
N TYR A 168 -8.66 -6.35 16.49
CA TYR A 168 -9.00 -4.94 16.23
C TYR A 168 -9.92 -4.79 15.02
N LEU A 169 -9.63 -5.50 13.92
CA LEU A 169 -10.43 -5.46 12.69
C LEU A 169 -11.81 -6.14 12.80
N LEU A 170 -12.06 -6.98 13.82
CA LEU A 170 -13.37 -7.56 14.08
C LEU A 170 -14.22 -6.73 15.02
N ASP A 171 -13.57 -6.03 15.93
CA ASP A 171 -14.20 -5.28 17.02
C ASP A 171 -14.47 -3.80 16.60
N SER A 172 -14.00 -3.37 15.42
CA SER A 172 -14.21 -2.04 14.81
C SER A 172 -15.29 -2.09 13.72
#